data_AF-A0AA91GS06-F1
#
_entry.id   AF-A0AA91GS06-F1
#
_cell.length_a   1.000
_cell.length_b   1.000
_cell.length_c   1.000
_cell.angle_alpha   90.00
_cell.angle_beta   90.00
_cell.angle_gamma   90.00
#
_symmetry.space_group_name_H-M   'P 1'
#
loop_
_entity.id
_entity.type
_entity.pdbx_description
1 polymer ?
#
loop_
_entity_poly.entity_id
_entity_poly.type
_entity_poly.pdbx_seq_one_letter_code
_entity_poly.pdbx_strand_id
1 'polypeptide(L)'
;MNIKVLALAAILGFSAPAIIDIALNPQTAVAMPTDFVRPTGAFTDNNQEWVIKLNLDQFGIYTYEGQNVKKGSDLTLKNPEMSGNSQSYTYTFKNQNYKYIITYHLADTKHIRLTVVNPQGSTILNKLMAKG
;
A
#
# COMPACT_ATOMS: atom_id res chain seq x y z
N MET A 1 -57.46 -5.40 5.39
CA MET A 1 -56.72 -5.26 4.11
C MET A 1 -56.13 -6.63 3.78
N ASN A 2 -56.62 -7.23 2.69
CA ASN A 2 -56.16 -8.50 2.12
C ASN A 2 -55.29 -8.15 0.90
N ILE A 3 -54.12 -8.77 0.77
CA ILE A 3 -53.59 -9.41 -0.45
C ILE A 3 -52.42 -10.28 0.00
N LYS A 4 -52.59 -11.59 -0.16
CA LYS A 4 -51.51 -12.56 -0.30
C LYS A 4 -51.01 -12.45 -1.73
N VAL A 5 -49.69 -12.48 -1.96
CA VAL A 5 -49.03 -13.38 -2.93
C VAL A 5 -47.54 -13.40 -2.60
N LEU A 6 -47.03 -14.62 -2.40
CA LEU A 6 -45.63 -15.00 -2.39
C LEU A 6 -45.09 -14.92 -3.82
N ALA A 7 -44.02 -14.16 -4.04
CA ALA A 7 -43.22 -14.29 -5.25
C ALA A 7 -41.95 -15.11 -4.92
N LEU A 8 -42.04 -16.42 -5.22
CA LEU A 8 -40.91 -17.33 -5.30
C LEU A 8 -40.21 -17.09 -6.64
N ALA A 9 -39.05 -16.42 -6.63
CA ALA A 9 -38.22 -16.29 -7.83
C ALA A 9 -37.46 -17.60 -8.04
N ALA A 10 -37.81 -18.31 -9.12
CA ALA A 10 -37.15 -19.54 -9.53
C ALA A 10 -35.74 -19.24 -10.05
N ILE A 11 -34.75 -19.87 -9.44
CA ILE A 11 -33.36 -19.89 -9.89
C ILE A 11 -33.26 -20.90 -11.04
N LEU A 12 -32.80 -20.47 -12.20
CA LEU A 12 -32.32 -21.36 -13.24
C LEU A 12 -30.98 -20.86 -13.79
N GLY A 13 -29.98 -21.75 -13.72
CA GLY A 13 -28.98 -21.86 -14.78
C GLY A 13 -27.60 -21.26 -14.52
N PHE A 14 -26.86 -21.87 -13.61
CA PHE A 14 -25.41 -22.07 -13.62
C PHE A 14 -24.56 -21.29 -14.65
N SER A 15 -23.84 -20.30 -14.16
CA SER A 15 -22.40 -20.48 -14.04
C SER A 15 -22.06 -20.19 -12.58
N ALA A 16 -21.49 -21.18 -11.89
CA ALA A 16 -20.86 -20.89 -10.62
C ALA A 16 -19.89 -19.73 -10.88
N PRO A 17 -19.76 -18.72 -10.00
CA PRO A 17 -18.47 -18.06 -9.94
C PRO A 17 -17.50 -19.22 -9.76
N ALA A 18 -16.51 -19.33 -10.65
CA ALA A 18 -15.33 -20.06 -10.28
C ALA A 18 -14.90 -19.42 -8.96
N ILE A 19 -15.16 -20.12 -7.85
CA ILE A 19 -14.37 -19.93 -6.65
C ILE A 19 -13.02 -20.46 -7.09
N ILE A 20 -12.26 -19.58 -7.73
CA ILE A 20 -10.82 -19.65 -7.65
C ILE A 20 -10.60 -19.59 -6.14
N ASP A 21 -10.45 -20.77 -5.56
CA ASP A 21 -9.67 -20.92 -4.37
C ASP A 21 -8.33 -20.28 -4.73
N ILE A 22 -8.19 -18.98 -4.40
CA ILE A 22 -6.88 -18.36 -4.37
C ILE A 22 -6.25 -19.09 -3.21
N ALA A 23 -5.63 -20.22 -3.52
CA ALA A 23 -4.62 -20.80 -2.69
C ALA A 23 -3.70 -19.62 -2.37
N LEU A 24 -3.82 -19.12 -1.14
CA LEU A 24 -2.77 -18.35 -0.51
C LEU A 24 -1.57 -19.29 -0.54
N ASN A 25 -0.83 -19.27 -1.64
CA ASN A 25 0.41 -19.97 -1.76
C ASN A 25 1.30 -19.34 -0.69
N PRO A 26 1.55 -19.98 0.46
CA PRO A 26 2.31 -19.36 1.54
C PRO A 26 3.82 -19.38 1.22
N GLN A 27 4.18 -19.51 -0.05
CA GLN A 27 5.53 -19.80 -0.51
C GLN A 27 5.87 -19.01 -1.77
N THR A 28 5.75 -17.68 -1.67
CA THR A 28 6.76 -16.83 -2.30
C THR A 28 7.34 -15.92 -1.23
N ALA A 29 7.95 -16.53 -0.21
CA ALA A 29 9.14 -15.93 0.36
C ALA A 29 10.18 -15.94 -0.77
N VAL A 30 10.07 -14.99 -1.70
CA VAL A 30 11.15 -14.68 -2.62
C VAL A 30 12.28 -14.28 -1.69
N ALA A 31 13.37 -15.04 -1.69
CA ALA A 31 14.57 -14.64 -0.96
C ALA A 31 14.83 -13.18 -1.35
N MET A 32 14.69 -12.26 -0.38
CA MET A 32 14.87 -10.85 -0.67
C MET A 32 16.29 -10.70 -1.20
N PRO A 33 16.48 -10.10 -2.39
CA PRO A 33 17.80 -9.95 -2.98
C PRO A 33 18.77 -9.31 -1.96
N THR A 34 20.02 -9.75 -1.91
CA THR A 34 21.01 -9.22 -0.95
C THR A 34 21.32 -7.73 -1.20
N ASP A 35 20.96 -7.23 -2.38
CA ASP A 35 21.03 -5.85 -2.85
C ASP A 35 19.71 -5.07 -2.67
N PHE A 36 18.80 -5.54 -1.81
CA PHE A 36 17.52 -4.87 -1.54
C PHE A 36 17.71 -3.41 -1.09
N VAL A 37 17.47 -2.48 -2.00
CA VAL A 37 17.64 -1.04 -1.77
C VAL A 37 16.39 -0.45 -1.12
N ARG A 38 16.54 0.00 0.12
CA ARG A 38 15.52 0.79 0.82
C ARG A 38 15.76 2.28 0.58
N PRO A 39 14.78 3.02 0.03
CA PRO A 39 14.92 4.47 -0.05
C PRO A 39 14.98 5.05 1.36
N THR A 40 15.92 5.96 1.60
CA THR A 40 16.04 6.68 2.86
C THR A 40 16.15 8.17 2.61
N GLY A 41 15.78 8.95 3.61
CA GLY A 41 15.75 10.40 3.57
C GLY A 41 14.35 10.98 3.51
N ALA A 42 14.28 12.30 3.29
CA ALA A 42 13.03 13.04 3.17
C ALA A 42 12.59 13.13 1.70
N PHE A 43 11.30 12.95 1.48
CA PHE A 43 10.65 13.06 0.18
C PHE A 43 9.47 14.01 0.28
N THR A 44 9.34 14.90 -0.69
CA THR A 44 8.29 15.92 -0.71
C THR A 44 7.50 15.86 -2.01
N ASP A 45 6.19 16.09 -1.95
CA ASP A 45 5.41 16.26 -3.17
C ASP A 45 5.69 17.63 -3.82
N ASN A 46 5.33 17.79 -5.10
CA ASN A 46 5.60 19.03 -5.84
C ASN A 46 5.02 20.30 -5.18
N ASN A 47 3.95 20.14 -4.39
CA ASN A 47 3.29 21.25 -3.70
C ASN A 47 3.84 21.49 -2.29
N GLN A 48 4.83 20.71 -1.85
CA GLN A 48 5.44 20.74 -0.51
C GLN A 48 4.40 20.64 0.62
N GLU A 49 3.26 19.99 0.36
CA GLU A 49 2.21 19.79 1.36
C GLU A 49 2.49 18.55 2.20
N TRP A 50 3.10 17.54 1.59
CA TRP A 50 3.42 16.27 2.23
C TRP A 50 4.92 16.08 2.29
N VAL A 51 5.41 15.72 3.47
CA VAL A 51 6.78 15.31 3.72
C VAL A 51 6.75 13.88 4.25
N ILE A 52 7.45 12.97 3.57
CA ILE A 52 7.67 11.60 4.03
C ILE A 52 9.13 11.42 4.36
N LYS A 53 9.46 10.98 5.59
CA LYS A 53 10.80 10.57 5.97
C LYS A 53 10.85 9.06 6.09
N LEU A 54 11.82 8.46 5.41
CA LEU A 54 12.08 7.03 5.44
C LEU A 54 13.42 6.77 6.10
N ASN A 55 13.42 6.00 7.18
CA ASN A 55 14.59 5.74 8.00
C ASN A 55 14.76 4.25 8.23
N LEU A 56 16.00 3.75 8.10
CA LEU A 56 16.39 2.41 8.50
C LEU A 56 17.33 2.55 9.70
N ASP A 57 16.94 2.02 10.85
CA ASP A 57 17.80 2.04 12.03
C ASP A 57 18.85 0.92 12.02
N GLN A 58 19.75 0.96 13.01
CA GLN A 58 20.81 -0.05 13.19
C GLN A 58 20.29 -1.48 13.46
N PHE A 59 19.03 -1.61 13.88
CA PHE A 59 18.37 -2.90 14.14
C PHE A 59 17.58 -3.39 12.93
N GLY A 60 17.62 -2.67 11.80
CA GLY A 60 16.90 -3.00 10.58
C GLY A 60 15.43 -2.60 10.60
N ILE A 61 14.98 -1.82 11.59
CA ILE A 61 13.61 -1.32 11.66
C ILE A 61 13.46 -0.20 10.63
N TYR A 62 12.62 -0.47 9.64
CA TYR A 62 12.30 0.49 8.60
C TYR A 62 11.05 1.28 8.98
N THR A 63 11.22 2.60 9.10
CA THR A 63 10.25 3.55 9.63
C THR A 63 9.80 4.53 8.55
N TYR A 64 8.49 4.76 8.50
CA TYR A 64 7.81 5.79 7.74
C TYR A 64 7.34 6.88 8.70
N GLU A 65 7.67 8.13 8.42
CA GLU A 65 7.11 9.31 9.09
C GLU A 65 6.46 10.20 8.03
N GLY A 66 5.15 10.33 8.06
CA GLY A 66 4.39 11.18 7.15
C GLY A 66 3.88 12.42 7.85
N GLN A 67 4.07 13.59 7.24
CA GLN A 67 3.62 14.87 7.76
C GLN A 67 2.84 15.63 6.68
N ASN A 68 1.63 16.12 7.04
CA ASN A 68 0.95 17.14 6.27
C ASN A 68 1.30 18.51 6.85
N VAL A 69 2.11 19.29 6.14
CA VAL A 69 2.66 20.57 6.62
C VAL A 69 1.56 21.62 6.83
N LYS A 70 0.49 21.59 6.03
CA LYS A 70 -0.61 22.56 6.13
C LYS A 70 -1.52 22.30 7.33
N LYS A 71 -1.78 21.02 7.63
CA LYS A 71 -2.69 20.60 8.72
C LYS A 71 -1.97 20.32 10.03
N GLY A 72 -0.64 20.28 10.03
CA GLY A 72 0.16 19.93 11.20
C GLY A 72 -0.03 18.49 11.68
N SER A 73 -0.63 17.63 10.86
CA SER A 73 -0.87 16.22 11.21
C SER A 73 0.34 15.37 10.85
N ASP A 74 0.73 14.47 11.75
CA ASP A 74 1.82 13.52 11.54
C ASP A 74 1.36 12.07 11.77
N LEU A 75 2.14 11.13 11.23
CA LEU A 75 1.92 9.70 11.37
C LEU A 75 3.26 8.96 11.31
N THR A 76 3.54 8.10 12.28
CA THR A 76 4.71 7.23 12.29
C THR A 76 4.30 5.76 12.19
N LEU A 77 4.86 5.03 11.23
CA LEU A 77 4.62 3.61 10.99
C LEU A 77 5.95 2.85 10.87
N LYS A 78 5.96 1.57 11.22
CA LYS A 78 7.17 0.74 11.22
C LYS A 78 6.88 -0.63 10.61
N ASN A 79 7.96 -1.33 10.24
CA ASN A 79 7.93 -2.73 9.82
C ASN A 79 6.91 -3.01 8.69
N PRO A 80 7.12 -2.41 7.51
CA PRO A 80 6.22 -2.62 6.39
C PRO A 80 6.32 -4.05 5.87
N GLU A 81 5.23 -4.51 5.24
CA GLU A 81 5.28 -5.64 4.34
C GLU A 81 6.04 -5.23 3.07
N MET A 82 7.03 -6.03 2.70
CA MET A 82 7.92 -5.74 1.57
C MET A 82 7.68 -6.76 0.45
N SER A 83 7.55 -6.25 -0.77
CA SER A 83 7.48 -7.06 -1.99
C SER A 83 8.21 -6.34 -3.12
N GLY A 84 8.55 -7.06 -4.19
CA GLY A 84 9.15 -6.44 -5.37
C GLY A 84 9.96 -7.40 -6.20
N ASN A 85 10.69 -6.84 -7.15
CA ASN A 85 11.54 -7.53 -8.10
C ASN A 85 12.79 -6.68 -8.41
N SER A 86 13.55 -7.07 -9.43
CA SER A 86 14.78 -6.37 -9.86
C SER A 86 14.56 -4.98 -10.48
N GLN A 87 13.32 -4.49 -10.59
CA GLN A 87 13.01 -3.17 -11.16
C GLN A 87 12.39 -2.23 -10.13
N SER A 88 11.59 -2.76 -9.21
CA SER A 88 10.89 -1.95 -8.21
C SER A 88 10.60 -2.71 -6.93
N TYR A 89 10.64 -2.00 -5.82
CA TYR A 89 10.23 -2.46 -4.51
C TYR A 89 9.01 -1.71 -4.01
N THR A 90 8.16 -2.41 -3.28
CA THR A 90 6.96 -1.89 -2.65
C THR A 90 7.01 -2.14 -1.15
N TYR A 91 6.74 -1.08 -0.38
CA TYR A 91 6.71 -1.10 1.07
C TYR A 91 5.31 -0.71 1.53
N THR A 92 4.59 -1.65 2.14
CA THR A 92 3.22 -1.45 2.61
C THR A 92 3.22 -1.32 4.13
N PHE A 93 3.05 -0.09 4.61
CA PHE A 93 2.82 0.20 6.02
C PHE A 93 1.31 0.18 6.30
N LYS A 94 0.92 -0.38 7.45
CA LYS A 94 -0.48 -0.51 7.85
C LYS A 94 -0.78 0.38 9.06
N ASN A 95 -1.90 1.08 9.00
CA ASN A 95 -2.48 1.77 10.15
C ASN A 95 -3.96 1.41 10.21
N GLN A 96 -4.34 0.54 11.16
CA GLN A 96 -5.66 -0.09 11.18
C GLN A 96 -5.98 -0.71 9.80
N ASN A 97 -7.06 -0.29 9.15
CA ASN A 97 -7.49 -0.76 7.83
C ASN A 97 -6.99 0.11 6.67
N TYR A 98 -6.16 1.13 6.93
CA TYR A 98 -5.51 1.93 5.90
C TYR A 98 -4.16 1.32 5.51
N LYS A 99 -3.82 1.44 4.22
CA LYS A 99 -2.53 1.02 3.68
C LYS A 99 -1.79 2.23 3.12
N TYR A 100 -0.53 2.38 3.51
CA TYR A 100 0.39 3.40 3.04
C TYR A 100 1.48 2.69 2.26
N ILE A 101 1.45 2.83 0.95
CA ILE A 101 2.24 2.05 0.01
C ILE A 101 3.28 2.99 -0.60
N ILE A 102 4.56 2.67 -0.38
CA ILE A 102 5.68 3.33 -1.03
C ILE A 102 6.18 2.44 -2.15
N THR A 103 6.11 2.92 -3.38
CA THR A 103 6.75 2.27 -4.53
C THR A 103 8.06 3.00 -4.86
N TYR A 104 9.13 2.24 -4.97
CA TYR A 104 10.48 2.72 -5.26
C TYR A 104 11.02 2.01 -6.49
N HIS A 105 11.35 2.78 -7.52
CA HIS A 105 11.90 2.25 -8.77
C HIS A 105 13.42 2.34 -8.74
N LEU A 106 14.10 1.23 -9.01
CA LEU A 106 15.57 1.19 -8.96
C LEU A 106 16.23 2.06 -10.05
N ALA A 107 15.52 2.30 -11.16
CA ALA A 107 15.96 3.20 -12.23
C ALA A 107 15.77 4.70 -11.88
N ASP A 108 14.95 5.02 -10.87
CA ASP A 108 14.67 6.39 -10.44
C ASP A 108 14.80 6.50 -8.92
N THR A 109 16.05 6.58 -8.48
CA THR A 109 16.40 6.60 -7.04
C THR A 109 16.12 7.94 -6.36
N LYS A 110 15.69 8.96 -7.12
CA LYS A 110 15.37 10.29 -6.62
C LYS A 110 13.90 10.47 -6.29
N HIS A 111 13.05 9.52 -6.67
CA HIS A 111 11.62 9.62 -6.42
C HIS A 111 11.06 8.39 -5.73
N ILE A 112 9.95 8.61 -5.03
CA ILE A 112 9.05 7.56 -4.56
C ILE A 112 7.63 7.89 -5.01
N ARG A 113 6.80 6.87 -5.17
CA ARG A 113 5.35 7.07 -5.28
C ARG A 113 4.69 6.64 -3.97
N LEU A 114 4.01 7.58 -3.33
CA LEU A 114 3.15 7.36 -2.18
C LEU A 114 1.72 7.08 -2.67
N THR A 115 1.17 5.93 -2.28
CA THR A 115 -0.25 5.59 -2.47
C THR A 115 -0.89 5.29 -1.12
N VAL A 116 -2.00 5.94 -0.80
CA VAL A 116 -2.79 5.63 0.41
C VAL A 116 -4.13 5.05 0.01
N VAL A 117 -4.43 3.87 0.54
CA VAL A 117 -5.66 3.12 0.29
C VAL A 117 -6.49 3.07 1.56
N ASN A 118 -7.78 3.40 1.44
CA ASN A 118 -8.73 3.38 2.55
C ASN A 118 -9.27 1.96 2.83
N PRO A 119 -10.04 1.75 3.91
CA PRO A 119 -10.59 0.45 4.27
C PRO A 119 -11.51 -0.17 3.20
N GLN A 120 -12.12 0.65 2.34
CA GLN A 120 -12.97 0.22 1.23
C GLN A 120 -12.15 -0.23 0.00
N GLY A 121 -10.82 -0.14 0.06
CA GLY A 121 -9.93 -0.48 -1.05
C GLY A 121 -9.75 0.63 -2.08
N SER A 122 -10.29 1.82 -1.84
CA SER A 122 -10.15 2.98 -2.73
C SER A 122 -8.86 3.75 -2.45
N THR A 123 -8.19 4.19 -3.52
CA THR A 123 -7.03 5.09 -3.40
C THR A 123 -7.50 6.51 -3.07
N ILE A 124 -7.03 7.06 -1.95
CA ILE A 124 -7.38 8.41 -1.47
C ILE A 124 -6.22 9.40 -1.56
N LEU A 125 -5.00 8.91 -1.75
CA LEU A 125 -3.82 9.73 -2.05
C LEU A 125 -2.93 8.98 -3.03
N ASN A 126 -2.47 9.65 -4.08
CA ASN A 126 -1.45 9.13 -4.99
C ASN A 126 -0.54 10.29 -5.41
N LYS A 127 0.71 10.26 -4.96
CA LYS A 127 1.67 11.35 -5.12
C LYS A 127 3.02 10.81 -5.55
N LEU A 128 3.58 11.39 -6.60
CA LEU A 128 5.02 11.30 -6.87
C LEU A 128 5.73 12.29 -5.94
N MET A 129 6.75 11.83 -5.25
CA MET A 129 7.50 12.61 -4.27
C MET A 129 8.97 12.57 -4.62
N ALA A 130 9.62 13.73 -4.63
CA ALA A 130 11.03 13.88 -4.93
C ALA A 130 11.84 13.91 -3.63
N LYS A 131 13.04 13.35 -3.68
CA LYS A 131 13.99 13.40 -2.57
C LYS A 131 14.49 14.84 -2.38
N GLY A 132 14.40 15.32 -1.14
CA GLY A 132 14.92 16.62 -0.70
C GLY A 132 16.40 16.58 -0.34
#